data_AF-A0A519KLF7-F1
#
_entry.id   AF-A0A519KLF7-F1
#
_cell.length_a   1.000
_cell.length_b   1.000
_cell.length_c   1.000
_cell.angle_alpha   90.00
_cell.angle_beta   90.00
_cell.angle_gamma   90.00
#
_symmetry.space_group_name_H-M   'P 1'
#
loop_
_entity.id
_entity.type
_entity.pdbx_description
1 polymer ?
#
loop_
_entity_poly.entity_id
_entity_poly.type
_entity_poly.pdbx_seq_one_letter_code
_entity_poly.pdbx_strand_id
1 'polypeptide(L)'
;RNPLYVFSFLGAFGIGAQTGSVVVGAVFAIAAFLVFLRTVGREEAWLAEHFGSAYTEYRSRTPRFWPDWALWRDTDELLVRPAFFLRTLRDGLTFLVAIPVMEGIEHLQSTGLIGFRIGLF
;
A
#
# COMPACT_ATOMS: atom_id res chain seq x y z
N ARG A 1 11.29 2.84 5.81
CA ARG A 1 10.82 2.49 7.18
C ARG A 1 9.43 1.93 7.14
N ASN A 2 8.54 2.53 6.34
CA ASN A 2 7.16 2.08 6.25
C ASN A 2 6.84 1.55 4.83
N PRO A 3 7.48 0.45 4.39
CA PRO A 3 7.27 -0.09 3.04
C PRO A 3 5.84 -0.54 2.82
N LEU A 4 5.14 -1.00 3.87
CA LEU A 4 3.72 -1.36 3.81
C LEU A 4 2.87 -0.22 3.20
N TYR A 5 3.04 1.02 3.67
CA TYR A 5 2.25 2.14 3.14
C TYR A 5 2.59 2.47 1.69
N VAL A 6 3.84 2.27 1.26
CA VAL A 6 4.21 2.45 -0.15
C VAL A 6 3.43 1.47 -1.04
N PHE A 7 3.35 0.21 -0.63
CA PHE A 7 2.54 -0.79 -1.33
C PHE A 7 1.04 -0.51 -1.22
N SER A 8 0.55 0.05 -0.11
CA SER A 8 -0.83 0.52 -0.01
C SER A 8 -1.15 1.64 -1.00
N PHE A 9 -0.23 2.58 -1.22
CA PHE A 9 -0.40 3.64 -2.24
C PHE A 9 -0.44 3.06 -3.65
N LEU A 10 0.44 2.09 -3.93
CA LEU A 10 0.46 1.38 -5.21
C LEU A 10 -0.83 0.57 -5.43
N GLY A 11 -1.35 -0.07 -4.38
CA GLY A 11 -2.63 -0.77 -4.42
C GLY A 11 -3.79 0.18 -4.69
N ALA A 12 -3.86 1.32 -3.99
CA ALA A 12 -4.87 2.35 -4.23
C ALA A 12 -4.79 2.92 -5.66
N PHE A 13 -3.58 3.17 -6.15
CA PHE A 13 -3.34 3.55 -7.55
C PHE A 13 -3.89 2.50 -8.51
N GLY A 14 -3.56 1.22 -8.31
CA GLY A 14 -4.01 0.12 -9.17
C GLY A 14 -5.53 -0.03 -9.19
N ILE A 15 -6.20 0.16 -8.04
CA ILE A 15 -7.68 0.18 -7.97
C ILE A 15 -8.25 1.34 -8.79
N GLY A 16 -7.71 2.55 -8.65
CA GLY A 16 -8.17 3.69 -9.45
C GLY A 16 -7.81 3.56 -10.95
N ALA A 17 -6.65 3.00 -11.29
CA ALA A 17 -6.20 2.80 -12.67
C ALA A 17 -7.04 1.76 -13.42
N GLN A 18 -7.63 0.80 -12.71
CA GLN A 18 -8.65 -0.11 -13.25
C GLN A 18 -9.92 0.60 -13.70
N THR A 19 -10.04 1.93 -13.61
CA THR A 19 -11.13 2.68 -14.27
C THR A 19 -10.80 3.11 -15.70
N GLY A 20 -9.63 2.73 -16.22
CA GLY A 20 -9.11 3.22 -17.50
C GLY A 20 -8.46 4.61 -17.43
N SER A 21 -8.45 5.25 -16.25
CA SER A 21 -7.93 6.61 -16.05
C SER A 21 -6.75 6.65 -15.09
N VAL A 22 -5.59 7.04 -15.62
CA VAL A 22 -4.38 7.32 -14.81
C VAL A 22 -4.63 8.46 -13.82
N VAL A 23 -5.47 9.43 -14.17
CA VAL A 23 -5.83 10.56 -13.29
C VAL A 23 -6.60 10.04 -12.07
N VAL A 24 -7.57 9.15 -12.27
CA VAL A 24 -8.32 8.53 -11.16
C VAL A 24 -7.39 7.71 -10.28
N GLY A 25 -6.48 6.93 -10.88
CA GLY A 25 -5.42 6.23 -10.14
C GLY A 25 -4.57 7.17 -9.28
N ALA A 26 -4.12 8.29 -9.84
CA ALA A 26 -3.31 9.28 -9.12
C ALA A 26 -4.11 9.92 -7.97
N VAL A 27 -5.39 10.25 -8.17
CA VAL A 27 -6.26 10.78 -7.10
C VAL A 27 -6.36 9.79 -5.94
N PHE A 28 -6.57 8.51 -6.22
CA PHE A 28 -6.65 7.48 -5.19
C PHE A 28 -5.33 7.33 -4.43
N ALA A 29 -4.20 7.34 -5.14
CA ALA A 29 -2.87 7.27 -4.53
C ALA A 29 -2.59 8.47 -3.62
N ILE A 30 -2.93 9.69 -4.07
CA ILE A 30 -2.75 10.93 -3.29
C ILE A 30 -3.68 10.90 -2.07
N ALA A 31 -4.94 10.50 -2.22
CA ALA A 31 -5.86 10.38 -1.11
C ALA A 31 -5.33 9.40 -0.05
N ALA A 32 -4.87 8.22 -0.47
CA ALA A 32 -4.23 7.26 0.42
C ALA A 32 -2.98 7.86 1.10
N PHE A 33 -2.11 8.53 0.35
CA PHE A 33 -0.93 9.19 0.89
C PHE A 33 -1.28 10.20 1.99
N LEU A 34 -2.26 11.07 1.75
CA LEU A 34 -2.70 12.09 2.72
C LEU A 34 -3.28 11.47 3.99
N VAL A 35 -4.10 10.42 3.85
CA VAL A 35 -4.69 9.69 4.98
C VAL A 35 -3.59 9.04 5.83
N PHE A 36 -2.66 8.33 5.18
CA PHE A 36 -1.62 7.58 5.89
C PHE A 36 -0.48 8.47 6.40
N LEU A 37 -0.29 9.68 5.89
CA LEU A 37 0.75 10.59 6.38
C LEU A 37 0.58 10.89 7.88
N ARG A 38 -0.67 11.09 8.32
CA ARG A 38 -0.98 11.32 9.73
C ARG A 38 -0.75 10.07 10.58
N THR A 39 -1.15 8.89 10.07
CA THR A 39 -0.95 7.60 10.75
C THR A 39 0.53 7.32 10.95
N VAL A 40 1.33 7.46 9.89
CA VAL A 40 2.79 7.31 9.95
C VAL A 40 3.40 8.25 10.98
N GLY A 41 2.98 9.52 10.99
CA GLY A 41 3.50 10.49 11.96
C GLY A 41 3.25 10.06 13.42
N ARG A 42 2.05 9.53 13.71
CA ARG A 42 1.70 9.01 15.04
C ARG A 42 2.49 7.76 15.40
N GLU A 43 2.64 6.83 14.46
CA GLU A 43 3.42 5.62 14.66
C GLU A 43 4.89 5.94 14.91
N GLU A 44 5.49 6.84 14.13
CA GLU A 44 6.88 7.23 14.34
C GLU A 44 7.11 7.97 15.66
N ALA A 45 6.14 8.75 16.15
CA ALA A 45 6.20 9.36 17.47
C ALA A 45 6.14 8.31 18.59
N TRP A 46 5.17 7.39 18.49
CA TRP A 46 5.04 6.28 19.44
C TRP A 46 6.30 5.41 19.48
N LEU A 47 6.87 5.08 18.31
CA LEU A 47 8.11 4.32 18.20
C LEU A 47 9.31 5.09 18.80
N ALA A 48 9.38 6.40 18.61
CA ALA A 48 10.44 7.22 19.20
C ALA A 48 10.34 7.23 20.74
N GLU A 49 9.13 7.31 21.29
CA GLU A 49 8.88 7.25 22.73
C GLU A 49 9.24 5.88 23.33
N HIS A 50 8.90 4.79 22.64
CA HIS A 50 9.08 3.42 23.17
C HIS A 50 10.50 2.88 23.00
N PHE A 51 11.20 3.26 21.93
CA PHE A 51 12.50 2.69 21.56
C PHE A 51 13.66 3.70 21.63
N GLY A 52 13.38 5.00 21.83
CA GLY A 52 14.38 6.03 22.11
C GLY A 52 15.51 6.13 21.08
N SER A 53 16.76 5.99 21.57
CA SER A 53 17.97 6.12 20.76
C SER A 53 18.08 5.07 19.65
N ALA A 54 17.66 3.84 19.91
CA ALA A 54 17.70 2.75 18.92
C ALA A 54 16.81 3.08 17.70
N TYR A 55 15.63 3.66 17.94
CA TYR A 55 14.78 4.10 16.85
C TYR A 55 15.33 5.33 16.13
N THR A 56 15.98 6.24 16.84
CA THR A 56 16.64 7.40 16.23
C THR A 56 17.75 6.97 15.26
N GLU A 57 18.58 5.99 15.63
CA GLU A 57 19.63 5.42 14.77
C GLU A 57 19.04 4.64 13.59
N TYR A 58 17.94 3.92 13.79
CA TYR A 58 17.20 3.31 12.69
C TYR A 58 16.63 4.37 11.73
N ARG A 59 16.12 5.48 12.27
CA ARG A 59 15.52 6.58 11.50
C ARG A 59 16.51 7.32 10.61
N SER A 60 17.76 7.46 11.05
CA SER A 60 18.81 8.12 10.26
C SER A 60 19.28 7.29 9.07
N ARG A 61 19.18 5.96 9.15
CA ARG A 61 19.65 5.04 8.10
C ARG A 61 18.55 4.55 7.16
N THR A 62 17.30 4.59 7.61
CA THR A 62 16.20 4.04 6.82
C THR A 62 15.25 5.18 6.48
N PRO A 63 15.09 5.60 5.21
CA PRO A 63 14.18 6.70 4.85
C PRO A 63 12.71 6.35 5.11
N ARG A 64 11.81 7.34 5.18
CA ARG A 64 10.41 7.14 5.61
C ARG A 64 9.62 6.24 4.65
N PHE A 65 9.54 6.61 3.38
CA PHE A 65 8.74 5.95 2.34
C PHE A 65 9.61 5.30 1.26
N TRP A 66 10.33 6.11 0.47
CA TRP A 66 11.14 5.60 -0.64
C TRP A 66 12.41 4.89 -0.16
N PRO A 67 12.77 3.71 -0.69
CA PRO A 67 14.01 3.04 -0.31
C PRO A 67 15.22 3.82 -0.79
N ASP A 68 16.25 3.88 0.05
CA ASP A 68 17.60 4.24 -0.35
C ASP A 68 18.42 2.96 -0.40
N TRP A 69 18.68 2.48 -1.60
CA TRP A 69 19.41 1.23 -1.85
C TRP A 69 20.85 1.29 -1.36
N ALA A 70 21.46 2.48 -1.29
CA ALA A 70 22.82 2.64 -0.79
C ALA A 70 22.92 2.42 0.73
N LEU A 71 21.80 2.61 1.45
CA LEU A 71 21.71 2.40 2.90
C LEU A 71 21.19 1.00 3.26
N TRP A 72 20.86 0.16 2.26
CA TRP A 72 20.36 -1.19 2.49
C TRP A 72 21.41 -2.04 3.21
N ARG A 73 20.97 -2.68 4.30
CA ARG A 73 21.77 -3.65 5.05
C ARG A 73 20.90 -4.86 5.32
N ASP A 74 21.38 -6.01 4.90
CA ASP A 74 20.77 -7.28 5.23
C ASP A 74 21.47 -7.92 6.43
N THR A 75 20.88 -8.99 6.94
CA THR A 75 21.51 -9.85 7.94
C THR A 75 21.85 -11.20 7.30
N ASP A 76 22.91 -11.85 7.77
CA ASP A 76 23.34 -13.14 7.21
C ASP A 76 22.29 -14.24 7.43
N GLU A 77 21.54 -14.17 8.53
CA GLU A 77 20.49 -15.13 8.88
C GLU A 77 19.22 -14.41 9.38
N LEU A 78 18.09 -14.68 8.72
CA LEU A 78 16.79 -14.14 9.09
C LEU A 78 15.92 -15.22 9.74
N LEU A 79 15.64 -15.07 11.04
CA LEU A 79 14.78 -16.00 11.77
C LEU A 79 13.30 -15.62 11.59
N VAL A 80 12.61 -16.34 10.70
CA VAL A 80 11.20 -16.09 10.36
C VAL A 80 10.31 -17.19 10.93
N ARG A 81 9.15 -16.82 11.46
CA ARG A 81 8.08 -17.76 11.80
C ARG A 81 7.23 -18.04 10.55
N PRO A 82 7.28 -19.24 9.94
CA PRO A 82 6.64 -19.49 8.64
C PRO A 82 5.13 -19.26 8.65
N ALA A 83 4.46 -19.53 9.78
CA ALA A 83 3.03 -19.32 9.93
C ALA A 83 2.62 -17.85 9.71
N PHE A 84 3.38 -16.89 10.25
CA PHE A 84 3.08 -15.47 10.05
C PHE A 84 3.40 -15.03 8.63
N PHE A 85 4.50 -15.52 8.05
CA PHE A 85 4.85 -15.23 6.67
C PHE A 85 3.76 -15.69 5.67
N LEU A 86 3.32 -16.94 5.78
CA LEU A 86 2.26 -17.48 4.94
C LEU A 86 0.92 -16.77 5.17
N ARG A 87 0.63 -16.34 6.40
CA ARG A 87 -0.54 -15.52 6.68
C ARG A 87 -0.47 -14.18 5.95
N THR A 88 0.66 -13.48 6.01
CA THR A 88 0.84 -12.21 5.29
C THR A 88 0.68 -12.38 3.78
N LEU A 89 1.19 -13.47 3.19
CA LEU A 89 0.96 -13.76 1.77
C LEU A 89 -0.52 -13.97 1.46
N ARG A 90 -1.25 -14.72 2.30
CA ARG A 90 -2.70 -14.94 2.15
C ARG A 90 -3.49 -13.66 2.28
N ASP A 91 -3.17 -12.82 3.26
CA ASP A 91 -3.82 -11.52 3.47
C ASP A 91 -3.65 -10.65 2.21
N GLY A 92 -2.47 -10.70 1.57
CA GLY A 92 -2.18 -10.03 0.30
C GLY A 92 -3.04 -10.51 -0.88
N LEU A 93 -3.49 -11.77 -0.90
CA LEU A 93 -4.36 -12.28 -1.98
C LEU A 93 -5.71 -11.55 -2.04
N THR A 94 -6.13 -10.91 -0.95
CA THR A 94 -7.36 -10.09 -0.92
C THR A 94 -7.33 -8.97 -1.97
N PHE A 95 -6.15 -8.45 -2.35
CA PHE A 95 -6.04 -7.47 -3.44
C PHE A 95 -6.51 -8.01 -4.80
N LEU A 96 -6.40 -9.32 -5.03
CA LEU A 96 -6.86 -9.94 -6.27
C LEU A 96 -8.38 -9.91 -6.41
N VAL A 97 -9.13 -9.74 -5.31
CA VAL A 97 -10.59 -9.58 -5.33
C VAL A 97 -11.00 -8.29 -6.05
N ALA A 98 -10.12 -7.28 -6.14
CA ALA A 98 -10.41 -6.08 -6.89
C ALA A 98 -10.73 -6.36 -8.37
N ILE A 99 -10.06 -7.35 -8.97
CA ILE A 99 -10.23 -7.70 -10.40
C ILE A 99 -11.67 -8.17 -10.71
N PRO A 100 -12.19 -9.25 -10.11
CA PRO A 100 -13.56 -9.70 -10.39
C PRO A 100 -14.62 -8.70 -9.93
N VAL A 101 -14.34 -7.87 -8.91
CA VAL A 101 -15.24 -6.79 -8.50
C VAL A 101 -15.35 -5.73 -9.60
N MET A 102 -14.22 -5.29 -10.16
CA MET A 102 -14.21 -4.31 -11.24
C MET A 102 -14.85 -4.85 -12.52
N GLU A 103 -14.54 -6.10 -12.90
CA GLU A 103 -15.16 -6.78 -14.04
C GLU A 103 -16.67 -6.95 -13.85
N GLY A 104 -17.12 -7.28 -12.63
CA GLY A 104 -18.54 -7.35 -12.28
C GLY A 104 -19.25 -6.00 -12.39
N ILE A 105 -18.60 -4.91 -11.97
CA ILE A 105 -19.13 -3.54 -12.13
C ILE A 105 -19.27 -3.20 -13.62
N GLU A 106 -18.27 -3.52 -14.44
CA GLU A 106 -18.30 -3.30 -15.89
C GLU A 106 -19.44 -4.07 -16.54
N HIS A 107 -19.62 -5.35 -16.18
CA HIS A 107 -20.73 -6.17 -16.67
C HIS A 107 -22.10 -5.55 -16.29
N LEU A 108 -22.28 -5.08 -15.06
CA LEU A 108 -23.50 -4.42 -14.61
C LEU A 108 -23.74 -3.07 -15.33
N GLN A 109 -22.69 -2.34 -15.70
CA GLN A 109 -22.81 -1.13 -16.52
C GLN A 109 -23.22 -1.46 -17.96
N SER A 110 -22.66 -2.52 -18.55
CA SER A 110 -22.99 -2.96 -19.92
C SER A 110 -24.45 -3.39 -20.10
N THR A 111 -25.06 -3.94 -19.05
CA THR A 111 -26.48 -4.34 -19.03
C THR A 111 -27.46 -3.18 -18.83
N GLY A 112 -26.95 -1.95 -18.63
CA GLY A 112 -27.76 -0.74 -18.48
C GLY A 112 -28.37 -0.53 -17.09
N LEU A 113 -28.02 -1.36 -16.10
CA LEU A 113 -28.48 -1.26 -14.71
C LEU A 113 -27.82 -0.09 -13.94
N ILE A 114 -26.63 0.34 -14.36
CA ILE A 114 -25.87 1.44 -13.74
C ILE A 114 -25.62 2.51 -14.81
N GLY A 115 -26.30 3.66 -14.70
CA GLY A 115 -26.24 4.74 -15.68
C GLY A 115 -24.94 5.56 -15.70
N PHE A 116 -23.99 5.28 -14.80
CA PHE A 116 -22.70 5.95 -14.74
C PHE A 116 -21.64 5.09 -15.44
N ARG A 117 -21.26 5.48 -16.67
CA ARG A 117 -20.20 4.79 -17.43
C ARG A 117 -18.85 5.13 -16.81
N ILE A 118 -18.25 4.17 -16.12
CA ILE A 118 -16.81 4.20 -15.86
C ILE A 118 -16.20 3.59 -17.13
N GLY A 119 -15.58 4.44 -17.95
CA GLY A 119 -15.01 4.03 -19.23
C GLY A 119 -13.84 3.06 -19.05
N LEU A 120 -14.15 1.78 -18.95
CA LEU A 120 -13.21 0.68 -19.06
C LEU A 120 -13.29 0.14 -20.48
N PHE A 121 -12.41 0.69 -21.34
CA PHE A 121 -12.23 0.38 -22.76
C PHE A 121 -13.40 0.66 -23.72
#